data_AF-A0A0U5JY39-F1
#
_entry.id   AF-A0A0U5JY39-F1
#
_cell.length_a   1.000
_cell.length_b   1.000
_cell.length_c   1.000
_cell.angle_alpha   90.00
_cell.angle_beta   90.00
_cell.angle_gamma   90.00
#
_symmetry.space_group_name_H-M   'P 1'
#
loop_
_entity.id
_entity.type
_entity.pdbx_description
1 polymer ?
#
loop_
_entity_poly.entity_id
_entity_poly.type
_entity_poly.pdbx_seq_one_letter_code
_entity_poly.pdbx_strand_id
1 'polypeptide(L)'
;MLEVYHGTTKEIAQKILKENFKIIHKEVTNDLGNGVYTYCPDEENIWDPQNNARRYAIQYKNGKTQVLEVTISVSSDVYYIDLDDEEFKQKWNQIRASLEQRANEIWKKYRRGNAKKRHNIDGIILELAIEKGMFDETPDFMVKCTYTSFIPNTTSNFPNGRELVIRNLDIIKKVAEV
;
A
#
# COMPACT_ATOMS: atom_id res chain seq x y z
N MET A 1 -6.00 10.55 -14.87
CA MET A 1 -5.14 9.36 -14.86
C MET A 1 -3.95 9.66 -13.97
N LEU A 2 -3.40 8.65 -13.30
CA LEU A 2 -2.23 8.77 -12.45
C LEU A 2 -1.26 7.62 -12.74
N GLU A 3 0.04 7.91 -12.80
CA GLU A 3 1.10 6.92 -12.97
C GLU A 3 1.71 6.57 -11.62
N VAL A 4 1.78 5.27 -11.32
CA VAL A 4 2.36 4.74 -10.09
C VAL A 4 3.28 3.56 -10.39
N TYR A 5 4.20 3.26 -9.49
CA TYR A 5 5.31 2.34 -9.78
C TYR A 5 5.35 1.15 -8.81
N HIS A 6 5.40 -0.06 -9.35
CA HIS A 6 5.47 -1.31 -8.60
C HIS A 6 6.83 -2.00 -8.79
N GLY A 7 7.57 -2.19 -7.70
CA GLY A 7 8.85 -2.90 -7.70
C GLY A 7 8.71 -4.37 -7.32
N THR A 8 9.14 -5.29 -8.19
CA THR A 8 9.04 -6.73 -7.95
C THR A 8 10.17 -7.53 -8.64
N THR A 9 10.13 -8.87 -8.59
CA THR A 9 11.06 -9.70 -9.38
C THR A 9 10.62 -9.77 -10.85
N LYS A 10 11.55 -10.02 -11.76
CA LYS A 10 11.28 -10.13 -13.19
C LYS A 10 10.24 -11.21 -13.50
N GLU A 11 10.28 -12.34 -12.80
CA GLU A 11 9.33 -13.45 -12.98
C GLU A 11 7.90 -13.02 -12.61
N ILE A 12 7.75 -12.26 -11.51
CA ILE A 12 6.45 -11.75 -11.08
C ILE A 12 5.98 -10.63 -12.02
N ALA A 13 6.88 -9.76 -12.47
CA ALA A 13 6.56 -8.71 -13.44
C ALA A 13 6.00 -9.29 -14.75
N GLN A 14 6.66 -10.31 -15.31
CA GLN A 14 6.18 -11.02 -16.50
C GLN A 14 4.80 -11.64 -16.30
N LYS A 15 4.53 -12.19 -15.11
CA LYS A 15 3.21 -12.73 -14.78
C LYS A 15 2.15 -11.63 -14.73
N ILE A 16 2.45 -10.49 -14.11
CA ILE A 16 1.54 -9.34 -14.04
C ILE A 16 1.24 -8.82 -15.45
N LEU A 17 2.23 -8.69 -16.32
CA LEU A 17 2.03 -8.22 -17.69
C LEU A 17 1.13 -9.15 -18.51
N LYS A 18 1.15 -10.45 -18.21
CA LYS A 18 0.34 -11.46 -18.90
C LYS A 18 -1.07 -11.62 -18.32
N GLU A 19 -1.21 -11.57 -16.99
CA GLU A 19 -2.43 -11.96 -16.28
C GLU A 19 -3.09 -10.81 -15.51
N ASN A 20 -2.52 -9.60 -15.57
CA ASN A 20 -2.81 -8.48 -14.68
C ASN A 20 -2.46 -8.80 -13.20
N PHE A 21 -2.60 -7.81 -12.32
CA PHE A 21 -2.44 -7.97 -10.88
C PHE A 21 -3.50 -8.88 -10.28
N LYS A 22 -3.18 -9.47 -9.12
CA LYS A 22 -4.13 -10.22 -8.29
C LYS A 22 -3.95 -9.79 -6.84
N ILE A 23 -5.05 -9.51 -6.15
CA ILE A 23 -5.04 -9.19 -4.72
C ILE A 23 -5.27 -10.47 -3.93
N ILE A 24 -4.31 -10.81 -3.07
CA ILE A 24 -4.43 -11.94 -2.14
C ILE A 24 -4.72 -11.35 -0.77
N HIS A 25 -5.95 -11.53 -0.29
CA HIS A 25 -6.35 -11.05 1.03
C HIS A 25 -5.64 -11.82 2.14
N LYS A 26 -5.11 -11.07 3.10
CA LYS A 26 -4.47 -11.59 4.30
C LYS A 26 -5.17 -11.02 5.52
N GLU A 27 -5.29 -11.85 6.55
CA GLU A 27 -5.81 -11.44 7.86
C GLU A 27 -4.84 -10.51 8.59
N VAL A 28 -3.53 -10.73 8.41
CA VAL A 28 -2.48 -9.82 8.90
C VAL A 28 -1.75 -9.21 7.70
N THR A 29 -2.03 -7.94 7.47
CA THR A 29 -1.59 -7.18 6.29
C THR A 29 -0.34 -6.35 6.56
N ASN A 30 0.12 -5.66 5.52
CA ASN A 30 1.08 -4.56 5.69
C ASN A 30 0.36 -3.30 6.20
N ASP A 31 1.11 -2.22 6.43
CA ASP A 31 0.67 -1.02 7.16
C ASP A 31 -0.60 -0.37 6.57
N LEU A 32 -0.78 -0.49 5.26
CA LEU A 32 -1.89 0.12 4.50
C LEU A 32 -2.97 -0.89 4.05
N GLY A 33 -3.00 -2.08 4.66
CA GLY A 33 -4.02 -3.10 4.37
C GLY A 33 -3.69 -4.02 3.17
N ASN A 34 -4.73 -4.62 2.59
CA ASN A 34 -4.64 -5.49 1.41
C ASN A 34 -4.71 -4.66 0.12
N GLY A 35 -3.84 -4.98 -0.84
CA GLY A 35 -3.88 -4.40 -2.18
C GLY A 35 -2.55 -4.51 -2.91
N VAL A 36 -2.48 -3.86 -4.08
CA VAL A 36 -1.25 -3.72 -4.86
C VAL A 36 -0.51 -2.47 -4.39
N TYR A 37 0.64 -2.69 -3.74
CA TYR A 37 1.50 -1.63 -3.25
C TYR A 37 2.31 -1.01 -4.39
N THR A 38 2.22 0.31 -4.52
CA THR A 38 2.93 1.10 -5.52
C THR A 38 3.47 2.38 -4.88
N TYR A 39 4.43 3.03 -5.53
CA TYR A 39 4.85 4.38 -5.19
C TYR A 39 4.22 5.38 -6.17
N CYS A 40 3.77 6.52 -5.69
CA CYS A 40 3.15 7.57 -6.50
C CYS A 40 3.87 8.91 -6.34
N PRO A 41 3.67 9.85 -7.28
CA PRO A 41 4.13 11.23 -7.12
C PRO A 41 3.52 11.90 -5.88
N ASP A 42 4.32 12.70 -5.20
CA ASP A 42 3.84 13.74 -4.29
C ASP A 42 3.54 15.04 -5.05
N GLU A 43 2.80 15.95 -4.42
CA GLU A 43 2.36 17.20 -5.05
C GLU A 43 3.53 18.13 -5.41
N GLU A 44 4.62 18.05 -4.65
CA GLU A 44 5.81 18.89 -4.81
C GLU A 44 6.89 18.21 -5.67
N ASN A 45 6.66 16.99 -6.16
CA ASN A 45 7.62 16.14 -6.87
C ASN A 45 8.97 16.02 -6.14
N ILE A 46 8.94 15.96 -4.80
CA ILE A 46 10.13 15.80 -3.95
C ILE A 46 10.71 14.40 -4.12
N TRP A 47 9.87 13.39 -4.30
CA TRP A 47 10.29 11.99 -4.37
C TRP A 47 10.18 11.43 -5.78
N ASP A 48 11.13 10.55 -6.11
CA ASP A 48 11.13 9.78 -7.35
C ASP A 48 10.44 8.41 -7.09
N PRO A 49 9.17 8.24 -7.47
CA PRO A 49 8.43 7.01 -7.17
C PRO A 49 8.95 5.80 -7.97
N GLN A 50 9.44 6.00 -9.19
CA GLN A 50 10.05 4.93 -9.99
C GLN A 50 11.32 4.42 -9.30
N ASN A 51 12.17 5.32 -8.83
CA ASN A 51 13.39 4.96 -8.10
C ASN A 51 13.07 4.37 -6.71
N ASN A 52 12.04 4.84 -6.03
CA ASN A 52 11.57 4.21 -4.78
C ASN A 52 11.12 2.76 -5.03
N ALA A 53 10.34 2.51 -6.08
CA ALA A 53 9.96 1.15 -6.49
C ALA A 53 11.19 0.28 -6.81
N ARG A 54 12.17 0.83 -7.54
CA ARG A 54 13.42 0.15 -7.88
C ARG A 54 14.22 -0.23 -6.63
N ARG A 55 14.43 0.73 -5.71
CA ARG A 55 15.18 0.53 -4.46
C ARG A 55 14.47 -0.47 -3.55
N TYR A 56 13.14 -0.39 -3.46
CA TYR A 56 12.35 -1.39 -2.74
C TYR A 56 12.55 -2.80 -3.32
N ALA A 57 12.47 -2.95 -4.63
CA ALA A 57 12.64 -4.24 -5.28
C ALA A 57 14.04 -4.83 -5.00
N ILE A 58 15.09 -4.02 -5.15
CA ILE A 58 16.49 -4.42 -4.88
C ILE A 58 16.66 -4.86 -3.41
N GLN A 59 16.05 -4.13 -2.48
CA GLN A 59 16.22 -4.36 -1.05
C GLN A 59 15.43 -5.57 -0.53
N TYR A 60 14.22 -5.80 -1.06
CA TYR A 60 13.25 -6.73 -0.45
C TYR A 60 12.89 -7.94 -1.32
N LYS A 61 13.36 -8.01 -2.57
CA LYS A 61 13.09 -9.13 -3.47
C LYS A 61 14.38 -9.89 -3.77
N ASN A 62 14.27 -11.22 -3.81
CA ASN A 62 15.39 -12.09 -4.15
C ASN A 62 15.33 -12.37 -5.67
N GLY A 63 16.41 -12.06 -6.39
CA GLY A 63 16.54 -12.34 -7.82
C GLY A 63 16.66 -11.08 -8.67
N LYS A 64 16.48 -11.23 -10.00
CA LYS A 64 16.48 -10.10 -10.93
C LYS A 64 15.23 -9.26 -10.71
N THR A 65 15.38 -7.97 -10.50
CA THR A 65 14.28 -7.05 -10.23
C THR A 65 13.79 -6.36 -11.49
N GLN A 66 12.52 -5.96 -11.49
CA GLN A 66 11.87 -5.18 -12.54
C GLN A 66 10.92 -4.17 -11.89
N VAL A 67 10.83 -2.98 -12.46
CA VAL A 67 9.81 -1.98 -12.10
C VAL A 67 8.73 -1.99 -13.17
N LEU A 68 7.48 -1.94 -12.73
CA LEU A 68 6.32 -1.73 -13.58
C LEU A 68 5.77 -0.33 -13.34
N GLU A 69 5.48 0.39 -14.41
CA GLU A 69 4.60 1.53 -14.40
C GLU A 69 3.15 1.05 -14.52
N VAL A 70 2.28 1.56 -13.67
CA VAL A 70 0.87 1.24 -13.58
C VAL A 70 0.09 2.54 -13.73
N THR A 71 -0.70 2.65 -14.80
CA THR A 71 -1.58 3.81 -14.99
C THR A 71 -2.95 3.49 -14.42
N ILE A 72 -3.43 4.31 -13.47
CA ILE A 72 -4.74 4.17 -12.83
C ILE A 72 -5.69 5.33 -13.16
N SER A 73 -7.01 5.06 -13.10
CA SER A 73 -8.03 6.11 -13.14
C SER A 73 -8.13 6.83 -11.79
N VAL A 74 -8.37 8.14 -11.85
CA VAL A 74 -8.61 9.05 -10.73
C VAL A 74 -9.76 10.01 -11.08
N SER A 75 -10.78 9.49 -11.77
CA SER A 75 -11.99 10.24 -12.12
C SER A 75 -12.85 10.54 -10.90
N SER A 76 -13.89 11.37 -11.05
CA SER A 76 -14.85 11.72 -9.99
C SER A 76 -15.49 10.52 -9.29
N ASP A 77 -15.64 9.42 -10.02
CA ASP A 77 -16.31 8.20 -9.55
C ASP A 77 -15.37 7.26 -8.79
N VAL A 78 -14.10 7.65 -8.61
CA VAL A 78 -13.11 6.87 -7.86
C VAL A 78 -13.05 7.38 -6.42
N TYR A 79 -13.39 6.52 -5.47
CA TYR A 79 -13.31 6.85 -4.05
C TYR A 79 -11.93 6.46 -3.52
N TYR A 80 -11.23 7.40 -2.89
CA TYR A 80 -9.94 7.13 -2.28
C TYR A 80 -9.81 7.79 -0.92
N ILE A 81 -8.86 7.29 -0.14
CA ILE A 81 -8.52 7.85 1.17
C ILE A 81 -7.08 8.32 1.14
N ASP A 82 -6.86 9.60 1.46
CA ASP A 82 -5.54 10.12 1.82
C ASP A 82 -5.35 10.02 3.33
N LEU A 83 -4.41 9.16 3.77
CA LEU A 83 -4.14 8.93 5.18
C LEU A 83 -3.28 10.03 5.83
N ASP A 84 -2.83 11.02 5.05
CA ASP A 84 -2.15 12.20 5.55
C ASP A 84 -3.03 13.45 5.56
N ASP A 85 -4.25 13.36 5.04
CA ASP A 85 -5.26 14.41 5.15
C ASP A 85 -5.62 14.67 6.63
N GLU A 86 -5.71 15.96 6.99
CA GLU A 86 -5.93 16.38 8.39
C GLU A 86 -7.33 16.02 8.89
N GLU A 87 -8.35 16.06 8.02
CA GLU A 87 -9.70 15.65 8.39
C GLU A 87 -9.76 14.14 8.59
N PHE A 88 -9.13 13.38 7.70
CA PHE A 88 -9.04 11.93 7.83
C PHE A 88 -8.29 11.51 9.11
N LYS A 89 -7.21 12.21 9.50
CA LYS A 89 -6.50 11.92 10.77
C LYS A 89 -7.42 11.96 11.99
N GLN A 90 -8.39 12.86 12.02
CA GLN A 90 -9.36 12.93 13.12
C GLN A 90 -10.30 11.73 13.11
N LYS A 91 -10.84 11.36 11.94
CA LYS A 91 -11.67 10.15 11.74
C LYS A 91 -10.89 8.89 12.11
N TRP A 92 -9.63 8.81 11.70
CA TRP A 92 -8.73 7.68 11.97
C TRP A 92 -8.54 7.43 13.47
N ASN A 93 -8.33 8.48 14.27
CA ASN A 93 -8.17 8.32 15.71
C ASN A 93 -9.39 7.67 16.37
N GLN A 94 -10.60 8.00 15.91
CA GLN A 94 -11.84 7.40 16.40
C GLN A 94 -11.97 5.93 15.96
N ILE A 95 -11.70 5.65 14.66
CA ILE A 95 -11.70 4.28 14.11
C ILE A 95 -10.71 3.41 14.89
N ARG A 96 -9.47 3.88 15.03
CA ARG A 96 -8.41 3.18 15.75
C ARG A 96 -8.83 2.86 17.18
N ALA A 97 -9.30 3.84 17.95
CA ALA A 97 -9.73 3.62 19.33
C ALA A 97 -10.83 2.55 19.44
N SER A 98 -11.76 2.49 18.47
CA SER A 98 -12.86 1.52 18.48
C SER A 98 -12.45 0.10 18.07
N LEU A 99 -11.39 -0.06 17.27
CA LEU A 99 -10.99 -1.35 16.68
C LEU A 99 -9.67 -1.91 17.22
N GLU A 100 -8.88 -1.12 17.93
CA GLU A 100 -7.52 -1.49 18.36
C GLU A 100 -7.51 -2.77 19.21
N GLN A 101 -8.48 -2.94 20.13
CA GLN A 101 -8.58 -4.17 20.91
C GLN A 101 -8.79 -5.39 20.01
N ARG A 102 -9.71 -5.30 19.06
CA ARG A 102 -10.02 -6.40 18.14
C ARG A 102 -8.84 -6.70 17.22
N ALA A 103 -8.19 -5.67 16.68
CA ALA A 103 -7.01 -5.82 15.85
C ALA A 103 -5.86 -6.52 16.61
N ASN A 104 -5.68 -6.18 17.89
CA ASN A 104 -4.71 -6.83 18.77
C ASN A 104 -5.02 -8.32 19.00
N GLU A 105 -6.29 -8.69 19.16
CA GLU A 105 -6.68 -10.10 19.30
C GLU A 105 -6.35 -10.93 18.05
N ILE A 106 -6.62 -10.36 16.87
CA ILE A 106 -6.28 -10.98 15.57
C ILE A 106 -4.76 -11.13 15.46
N TRP A 107 -4.03 -10.04 15.70
CA TRP A 107 -2.57 -10.03 15.64
C TRP A 107 -1.93 -11.08 16.57
N LYS A 108 -2.42 -11.21 17.82
CA LYS A 108 -1.92 -12.19 18.80
C LYS A 108 -2.10 -13.64 18.35
N LYS A 109 -3.21 -13.95 17.67
CA LYS A 109 -3.52 -15.31 17.18
C LYS A 109 -2.65 -15.69 15.98
N TYR A 110 -2.18 -14.71 15.22
CA TYR A 110 -1.38 -14.96 14.03
C TYR A 110 -0.01 -15.54 14.40
N ARG A 111 0.30 -16.77 13.96
CA ARG A 111 1.46 -17.51 14.47
C ARG A 111 2.79 -17.09 13.84
N ARG A 112 2.86 -16.76 12.54
CA ARG A 112 4.13 -16.50 11.80
C ARG A 112 3.97 -15.57 10.59
N GLY A 113 4.93 -14.67 10.35
CA GLY A 113 5.04 -13.83 9.14
C GLY A 113 5.82 -12.53 9.35
N ASN A 114 6.24 -11.85 8.27
CA ASN A 114 6.96 -10.56 8.37
C ASN A 114 6.08 -9.45 8.98
N ALA A 115 4.78 -9.45 8.69
CA ALA A 115 3.82 -8.51 9.30
C ALA A 115 3.67 -8.72 10.83
N LYS A 116 3.87 -9.94 11.33
CA LYS A 116 3.93 -10.21 12.78
C LYS A 116 5.16 -9.55 13.41
N LYS A 117 6.31 -9.62 12.74
CA LYS A 117 7.58 -9.05 13.24
C LYS A 117 7.53 -7.52 13.35
N ARG A 118 6.77 -6.85 12.48
CA ARG A 118 6.63 -5.39 12.46
C ARG A 118 5.49 -4.84 13.31
N HIS A 119 4.68 -5.71 13.93
CA HIS A 119 3.53 -5.31 14.76
C HIS A 119 2.52 -4.42 14.00
N ASN A 120 2.23 -4.79 12.74
CA ASN A 120 1.41 -4.02 11.81
C ASN A 120 -0.08 -4.05 12.16
N ILE A 121 -0.45 -3.36 13.24
CA ILE A 121 -1.84 -3.25 13.71
C ILE A 121 -2.66 -2.34 12.78
N ASP A 122 -2.07 -1.27 12.25
CA ASP A 122 -2.79 -0.26 11.46
C ASP A 122 -3.44 -0.89 10.21
N GLY A 123 -2.74 -1.79 9.53
CA GLY A 123 -3.29 -2.53 8.40
C GLY A 123 -4.50 -3.39 8.77
N ILE A 124 -4.46 -4.07 9.91
CA ILE A 124 -5.59 -4.88 10.41
C ILE A 124 -6.79 -3.97 10.73
N ILE A 125 -6.53 -2.82 11.36
CA ILE A 125 -7.57 -1.83 11.66
C ILE A 125 -8.22 -1.32 10.38
N LEU A 126 -7.44 -1.00 9.34
CA LEU A 126 -7.97 -0.56 8.05
C LEU A 126 -8.90 -1.61 7.44
N GLU A 127 -8.49 -2.88 7.41
CA GLU A 127 -9.34 -3.95 6.87
C GLU A 127 -10.62 -4.14 7.68
N LEU A 128 -10.55 -4.08 9.02
CA LEU A 128 -11.72 -4.15 9.89
C LEU A 128 -12.66 -2.95 9.69
N ALA A 129 -12.12 -1.76 9.47
CA ALA A 129 -12.89 -0.55 9.24
C ALA A 129 -13.67 -0.63 7.91
N ILE A 130 -13.04 -1.17 6.85
CA ILE A 130 -13.69 -1.43 5.57
C ILE A 130 -14.80 -2.46 5.74
N GLU A 131 -14.50 -3.60 6.37
CA GLU A 131 -15.48 -4.68 6.57
C GLU A 131 -16.72 -4.20 7.36
N LYS A 132 -16.51 -3.28 8.31
CA LYS A 132 -17.57 -2.69 9.13
C LYS A 132 -18.28 -1.49 8.50
N GLY A 133 -17.89 -1.05 7.30
CA GLY A 133 -18.48 0.12 6.64
C GLY A 133 -18.27 1.42 7.42
N MET A 134 -17.08 1.61 8.04
CA MET A 134 -16.73 2.82 8.79
C MET A 134 -16.22 3.96 7.90
N PHE A 135 -16.09 3.69 6.60
CA PHE A 135 -15.82 4.68 5.55
C PHE A 135 -17.09 4.92 4.75
N ASP A 136 -17.12 6.02 4.00
CA ASP A 136 -18.31 6.41 3.26
C ASP A 136 -18.57 5.40 2.12
N GLU A 137 -17.48 4.90 1.52
CA GLU A 137 -17.48 3.82 0.53
C GLU A 137 -16.26 2.90 0.74
N THR A 138 -16.19 1.81 -0.03
CA THR A 138 -14.96 0.98 -0.07
C THR A 138 -13.92 1.69 -0.95
N PRO A 139 -12.74 2.07 -0.42
CA PRO A 139 -11.75 2.80 -1.20
C PRO A 139 -11.18 1.96 -2.34
N ASP A 140 -11.16 2.54 -3.54
CA ASP A 140 -10.49 2.00 -4.72
C ASP A 140 -8.98 2.00 -4.54
N PHE A 141 -8.46 3.01 -3.84
CA PHE A 141 -7.08 3.05 -3.39
C PHE A 141 -6.92 3.88 -2.10
N MET A 142 -5.77 3.69 -1.44
CA MET A 142 -5.34 4.52 -0.31
C MET A 142 -3.96 5.10 -0.61
N VAL A 143 -3.69 6.32 -0.15
CA VAL A 143 -2.37 6.96 -0.27
C VAL A 143 -1.82 7.37 1.09
N LYS A 144 -0.49 7.30 1.21
CA LYS A 144 0.24 7.76 2.39
C LYS A 144 1.70 8.07 2.10
N CYS A 145 2.22 9.16 2.63
CA CYS A 145 3.63 9.45 2.84
C CYS A 145 4.21 8.47 3.86
N THR A 146 5.10 7.61 3.41
CA THR A 146 5.69 6.56 4.24
C THR A 146 7.20 6.66 4.29
N TYR A 147 7.77 5.99 5.29
CA TYR A 147 9.19 5.71 5.33
C TYR A 147 9.43 4.26 4.91
N THR A 148 10.05 4.08 3.74
CA THR A 148 10.58 2.78 3.34
C THR A 148 12.05 2.68 3.71
N SER A 149 12.40 1.65 4.49
CA SER A 149 13.79 1.33 4.80
C SER A 149 14.47 0.72 3.56
N PHE A 150 15.04 1.56 2.70
CA PHE A 150 15.79 1.11 1.51
C PHE A 150 17.20 0.59 1.86
N ILE A 151 17.66 0.86 3.07
CA ILE A 151 18.91 0.35 3.63
C ILE A 151 18.54 -0.53 4.82
N PRO A 152 19.10 -1.75 4.97
CA PRO A 152 18.74 -2.64 6.07
C PRO A 152 18.82 -1.97 7.45
N ASN A 153 17.86 -2.29 8.32
CA ASN A 153 17.82 -1.88 9.73
C ASN A 153 17.73 -0.36 9.98
N THR A 154 17.22 0.42 9.03
CA THR A 154 16.96 1.84 9.23
C THR A 154 15.49 2.10 9.60
N THR A 155 15.26 3.08 10.46
CA THR A 155 13.93 3.60 10.80
C THR A 155 14.01 5.13 10.85
N SER A 156 12.94 5.81 10.47
CA SER A 156 12.85 7.27 10.51
C SER A 156 11.40 7.68 10.69
N ASN A 157 11.19 8.79 11.37
CA ASN A 157 9.89 9.46 11.46
C ASN A 157 9.62 10.37 10.26
N PHE A 158 10.65 10.64 9.44
CA PHE A 158 10.52 11.45 8.23
C PHE A 158 10.25 10.55 7.02
N PRO A 159 9.20 10.84 6.22
CA PRO A 159 8.89 10.07 5.03
C PRO A 159 9.99 10.23 3.98
N ASN A 160 10.14 9.21 3.14
CA ASN A 160 11.07 9.20 2.01
C ASN A 160 10.42 8.72 0.70
N GLY A 161 9.09 8.71 0.67
CA GLY A 161 8.28 8.36 -0.46
C GLY A 161 6.80 8.47 -0.12
N ARG A 162 5.97 8.40 -1.17
CA ARG A 162 4.52 8.29 -1.05
C ARG A 162 4.10 6.95 -1.65
N GLU A 163 3.41 6.14 -0.87
CA GLU A 163 2.84 4.87 -1.30
C GLU A 163 1.37 5.04 -1.65
N LEU A 164 0.94 4.34 -2.70
CA LEU A 164 -0.43 4.16 -3.12
C LEU A 164 -0.75 2.67 -3.15
N VAL A 165 -1.79 2.25 -2.42
CA VAL A 165 -2.26 0.87 -2.40
C VAL A 165 -3.55 0.76 -3.20
N ILE A 166 -3.46 0.13 -4.37
CA ILE A 166 -4.62 -0.13 -5.24
C ILE A 166 -5.41 -1.31 -4.66
N ARG A 167 -6.68 -1.08 -4.38
CA ARG A 167 -7.60 -2.05 -3.78
C ARG A 167 -8.67 -2.54 -4.76
N ASN A 168 -9.04 -1.70 -5.72
CA ASN A 168 -9.87 -2.07 -6.86
C ASN A 168 -8.99 -2.25 -8.11
N LEU A 169 -9.00 -3.42 -8.73
CA LEU A 169 -8.19 -3.66 -9.93
C LEU A 169 -8.79 -3.03 -11.19
N ASP A 170 -10.08 -2.68 -11.19
CA ASP A 170 -10.78 -2.12 -12.36
C ASP A 170 -10.33 -0.68 -12.67
N ILE A 171 -9.72 0.01 -11.72
CA ILE A 171 -9.13 1.32 -11.94
C ILE A 171 -7.79 1.25 -12.68
N ILE A 172 -7.14 0.08 -12.78
CA ILE A 172 -5.92 -0.11 -13.56
C ILE A 172 -6.25 -0.09 -15.05
N LYS A 173 -5.67 0.86 -15.79
CA LYS A 173 -5.90 1.03 -17.23
C LYS A 173 -4.75 0.51 -18.08
N LYS A 174 -3.52 0.53 -17.55
CA LYS A 174 -2.32 0.08 -18.27
C LYS A 174 -1.25 -0.37 -17.29
N VAL A 175 -0.48 -1.37 -17.69
CA VAL A 175 0.75 -1.81 -17.01
C VAL A 175 1.86 -1.94 -18.04
N ALA A 176 3.04 -1.39 -17.77
CA ALA A 176 4.20 -1.43 -18.66
C ALA A 176 5.51 -1.61 -17.88
N GLU A 177 6.55 -2.14 -18.53
CA GLU A 177 7.91 -2.16 -17.99
C GLU A 177 8.59 -0.79 -18.18
N VAL A 178 9.43 -0.41 -17.22
CA VAL A 178 10.25 0.82 -17.23
C VAL A 178 11.67 0.59 -16.72
#